data_AF-A0A7C5ACW8-F1
#
_entry.id   AF-A0A7C5ACW8-F1
#
_cell.length_a   1.000
_cell.length_b   1.000
_cell.length_c   1.000
_cell.angle_alpha   90.00
_cell.angle_beta   90.00
_cell.angle_gamma   90.00
#
_symmetry.space_group_name_H-M   'P 1'
#
loop_
_entity.id
_entity.type
_entity.pdbx_description
1 polymer ?
#
loop_
_entity_poly.entity_id
_entity_poly.type
_entity_poly.pdbx_seq_one_letter_code
_entity_poly.pdbx_strand_id
1 'polypeptide(L)'
;MGRRSPPEGGARHRCDGGHRPRHRQRSGHERDHLPLRRALRQRADRSQSPGGHCHGRPRDRSAPRAPRASRRGGRSVVDPSHDVVPALVAGASGYVGGELLRLLYGHPALAPVAASRTFAGKRVADVHPHLAAVAGEDRFIDLCDAGDWAAAATSTLALFSALPHGKSAAFLGDLMARTDDSVRVVDLAADFRLDSPEAFERVYGTPHGAPRLHDGFFCGLPDLESEPPSRLIAHPGCFTTAVTLAARPLVAHGLVEGPLVASCVTGSTGSGREPKAATHHPTRHGNLRAYGPLAHRHIPEMQRLLGREASAPHVCFIPHSGPFARGIHATLVGRLAAPVDADALLQVFRDFYATSPFVRVSASPPALKDVVGTNDARIGLAVEGRDVVVLAVIDNLTKGAAGGALQWMNRLFGWEATTGLALAGTGWS
;
A
#
# COMPACT_ATOMS: atom_id res chain seq x y z
N MET A 1 59.89 -18.95 -13.75
CA MET A 1 60.37 -17.58 -14.03
C MET A 1 59.17 -16.65 -13.84
N GLY A 2 59.07 -15.66 -12.97
CA GLY A 2 59.89 -15.07 -11.91
C GLY A 2 58.98 -14.06 -11.17
N ARG A 3 58.63 -14.33 -9.91
CA ARG A 3 58.88 -13.48 -8.72
C ARG A 3 58.67 -11.97 -8.89
N ARG A 4 57.74 -11.39 -8.10
CA ARG A 4 58.03 -10.43 -7.00
C ARG A 4 56.74 -10.01 -6.26
N SER A 5 56.71 -10.29 -4.95
CA SER A 5 56.07 -9.50 -3.89
C SER A 5 57.21 -8.75 -3.14
N PRO A 6 57.01 -8.00 -2.01
CA PRO A 6 55.88 -7.25 -1.44
C PRO A 6 56.35 -5.79 -1.08
N PRO A 7 55.84 -5.04 -0.06
CA PRO A 7 55.99 -5.40 1.36
C PRO A 7 54.76 -5.13 2.27
N GLU A 8 54.79 -5.85 3.39
CA GLU A 8 54.05 -5.64 4.64
C GLU A 8 54.66 -4.51 5.48
N GLY A 9 53.91 -4.02 6.47
CA GLY A 9 54.45 -3.22 7.58
C GLY A 9 53.36 -2.67 8.49
N GLY A 10 53.04 -3.39 9.55
CA GLY A 10 52.06 -2.98 10.56
C GLY A 10 52.65 -2.16 11.71
N ALA A 11 51.79 -1.64 12.59
CA ALA A 11 52.06 -1.45 14.01
C ALA A 11 50.76 -1.22 14.80
N ARG A 12 50.70 -1.86 15.97
CA ARG A 12 49.65 -1.76 16.98
C ARG A 12 49.97 -0.61 17.94
N HIS A 13 48.95 0.06 18.49
CA HIS A 13 49.01 0.57 19.87
C HIS A 13 47.61 0.60 20.52
N ARG A 14 47.60 0.24 21.80
CA ARG A 14 46.46 0.23 22.73
C ARG A 14 46.40 1.53 23.55
N CYS A 15 45.24 1.71 24.18
CA CYS A 15 44.97 2.27 25.51
C CYS A 15 44.23 3.63 25.59
N ASP A 16 43.04 3.53 26.21
CA ASP A 16 42.43 4.34 27.26
C ASP A 16 42.24 5.86 27.11
N GLY A 17 41.02 6.28 27.44
CA GLY A 17 40.71 7.68 27.74
C GLY A 17 39.21 7.95 27.74
N GLY A 18 38.52 7.61 28.82
CA GLY A 18 37.10 7.88 28.98
C GLY A 18 36.78 9.37 29.13
N HIS A 19 35.64 9.80 28.61
CA HIS A 19 34.93 10.99 29.07
C HIS A 19 33.42 10.87 28.82
N ARG A 20 32.65 10.76 29.92
CA ARG A 20 31.22 11.11 29.95
C ARG A 20 31.09 12.63 29.91
N PRO A 21 29.97 13.16 29.38
CA PRO A 21 29.15 13.96 30.29
C PRO A 21 27.63 13.78 30.13
N ARG A 22 27.02 13.64 31.31
CA ARG A 22 25.82 14.33 31.85
C ARG A 22 24.50 14.26 31.08
N HIS A 23 23.60 13.50 31.72
CA HIS A 23 22.15 13.69 31.80
C HIS A 23 21.70 15.16 31.66
N ARG A 24 20.73 15.38 30.77
CA ARG A 24 19.68 16.38 30.94
C ARG A 24 18.33 15.69 30.82
N GLN A 25 17.64 15.59 31.96
CA GLN A 25 16.20 15.35 32.01
C GLN A 25 15.49 16.52 31.33
N ARG A 26 14.56 16.21 30.42
CA ARG A 26 13.44 17.10 30.11
C ARG A 26 12.15 16.30 30.14
N SER A 27 11.24 16.89 30.88
CA SER A 27 9.92 16.47 31.31
C SER A 27 8.88 16.44 30.19
N GLY A 28 7.98 15.47 30.27
CA GLY A 28 6.53 15.69 30.19
C GLY A 28 5.92 15.90 28.81
N HIS A 29 5.38 14.83 28.26
CA HIS A 29 4.01 14.80 27.71
C HIS A 29 3.56 13.34 27.58
N GLU A 30 2.95 12.82 28.64
CA GLU A 30 2.09 11.63 28.56
C GLU A 30 0.84 12.00 27.75
N ARG A 31 0.59 11.26 26.67
CA ARG A 31 -0.73 11.18 26.04
C ARG A 31 -1.30 9.80 26.35
N ASP A 32 -2.55 9.80 26.78
CA ASP A 32 -3.30 8.67 27.30
C ASP A 32 -3.31 7.46 26.36
N HIS A 33 -2.67 6.37 26.81
CA HIS A 33 -2.90 5.02 26.29
C HIS A 33 -3.90 4.29 27.20
N LEU A 34 -5.16 4.21 26.77
CA LEU A 34 -6.18 3.37 27.40
C LEU A 34 -5.86 1.87 27.20
N PRO A 35 -5.83 1.03 28.26
CA PRO A 35 -5.36 -0.36 28.13
C PRO A 35 -6.48 -1.35 27.81
N LEU A 36 -6.57 -1.75 26.53
CA LEU A 36 -7.33 -2.94 26.07
C LEU A 36 -6.79 -4.27 26.64
N ARG A 37 -5.62 -4.25 27.31
CA ARG A 37 -5.04 -5.40 28.03
C ARG A 37 -5.96 -5.98 29.11
N ARG A 38 -6.93 -5.21 29.63
CA ARG A 38 -7.88 -5.66 30.66
C ARG A 38 -9.14 -6.32 30.09
N ALA A 39 -9.55 -5.97 28.87
CA ALA A 39 -10.78 -6.47 28.26
C ALA A 39 -10.66 -7.93 27.79
N LEU A 40 -9.48 -8.35 27.33
CA LEU A 40 -9.23 -9.73 26.89
C LEU A 40 -9.09 -10.73 28.04
N ARG A 41 -8.71 -10.28 29.24
CA ARG A 41 -8.62 -11.15 30.44
C ARG A 41 -9.97 -11.45 31.09
N GLN A 42 -10.95 -10.55 30.97
CA GLN A 42 -12.24 -10.71 31.67
C GLN A 42 -13.24 -11.64 30.94
N ARG A 43 -12.98 -12.03 29.70
CA ARG A 43 -13.83 -12.97 28.95
C ARG A 43 -13.42 -14.44 29.09
N ALA A 44 -12.21 -14.72 29.57
CA ALA A 44 -11.72 -16.09 29.77
C ALA A 44 -12.21 -16.73 31.08
N ASP A 45 -12.77 -15.95 32.01
CA ASP A 45 -13.06 -16.39 33.39
C ASP A 45 -14.56 -16.69 33.64
N ARG A 46 -15.36 -16.88 32.59
CA ARG A 46 -16.81 -17.12 32.68
C ARG A 46 -17.27 -18.39 31.95
N SER A 47 -16.54 -19.48 32.11
CA SER A 47 -17.05 -20.80 31.72
C SER A 47 -16.49 -21.89 32.61
N GLN A 48 -17.16 -22.13 33.74
CA GLN A 48 -17.14 -23.42 34.45
C GLN A 48 -18.19 -23.40 35.58
N SER A 49 -19.31 -24.12 35.41
CA SER A 49 -19.90 -25.06 36.39
C SER A 49 -21.33 -25.51 36.01
N PRO A 50 -21.81 -26.68 36.48
CA PRO A 50 -22.64 -27.59 35.67
C PRO A 50 -24.07 -27.86 36.21
N GLY A 51 -24.92 -28.41 35.32
CA GLY A 51 -25.90 -29.45 35.64
C GLY A 51 -27.34 -29.03 36.01
N GLY A 52 -28.32 -29.55 35.26
CA GLY A 52 -29.74 -29.58 35.67
C GLY A 52 -30.71 -29.90 34.53
N HIS A 53 -31.21 -31.14 34.47
CA HIS A 53 -32.34 -31.56 33.62
C HIS A 53 -33.69 -31.15 34.24
N CYS A 54 -34.71 -30.87 33.42
CA CYS A 54 -36.06 -31.48 33.42
C CYS A 54 -37.16 -30.57 32.79
N HIS A 55 -37.85 -31.14 31.79
CA HIS A 55 -39.26 -31.01 31.32
C HIS A 55 -40.08 -29.71 31.33
N GLY A 56 -40.80 -29.47 30.21
CA GLY A 56 -42.18 -28.94 30.22
C GLY A 56 -42.47 -27.72 29.33
N ARG A 57 -43.09 -27.93 28.17
CA ARG A 57 -43.83 -26.91 27.36
C ARG A 57 -45.18 -26.58 28.05
N PRO A 58 -45.90 -25.47 27.76
CA PRO A 58 -46.08 -24.88 26.42
C PRO A 58 -46.20 -23.35 26.25
N ARG A 59 -45.94 -22.95 25.00
CA ARG A 59 -46.47 -21.82 24.20
C ARG A 59 -47.08 -20.61 24.94
N ASP A 60 -46.43 -19.46 24.77
CA ASP A 60 -47.14 -18.20 24.56
C ASP A 60 -46.45 -17.34 23.49
N ARG A 61 -47.27 -16.68 22.66
CA ARG A 61 -46.93 -15.92 21.47
C ARG A 61 -46.96 -14.43 21.80
N SER A 62 -45.80 -13.79 21.86
CA SER A 62 -45.70 -12.33 21.62
C SER A 62 -44.23 -11.91 21.53
N ALA A 63 -43.71 -11.80 20.31
CA ALA A 63 -42.42 -11.16 20.05
C ALA A 63 -42.66 -9.68 19.67
N PRO A 64 -41.95 -8.70 20.24
CA PRO A 64 -41.96 -7.34 19.74
C PRO A 64 -41.05 -7.25 18.50
N ARG A 65 -41.59 -6.65 17.44
CA ARG A 65 -40.93 -6.40 16.15
C ARG A 65 -39.66 -5.55 16.34
N ALA A 66 -38.53 -6.05 15.87
CA ALA A 66 -37.34 -5.25 15.59
C ALA A 66 -37.59 -4.29 14.40
N PRO A 67 -37.01 -3.09 14.38
CA PRO A 67 -37.21 -2.15 13.28
C PRO A 67 -36.46 -2.60 12.04
N ARG A 68 -37.18 -2.69 10.91
CA ARG A 68 -36.63 -2.92 9.57
C ARG A 68 -35.73 -1.73 9.19
N ALA A 69 -34.43 -1.94 9.20
CA ALA A 69 -33.50 -1.05 8.51
C ALA A 69 -33.69 -1.19 7.00
N SER A 70 -34.26 -0.17 6.36
CA SER A 70 -34.40 -0.09 4.92
C SER A 70 -33.02 0.07 4.27
N ARG A 71 -32.49 -1.01 3.69
CA ARG A 71 -31.41 -0.91 2.69
C ARG A 71 -32.00 -0.32 1.41
N ARG A 72 -31.91 1.00 1.26
CA ARG A 72 -31.90 1.63 -0.06
C ARG A 72 -30.43 1.71 -0.50
N GLY A 73 -30.08 0.90 -1.50
CA GLY A 73 -28.86 1.11 -2.27
C GLY A 73 -28.98 2.44 -3.00
N GLY A 74 -28.36 3.47 -2.44
CA GLY A 74 -28.05 4.67 -3.19
C GLY A 74 -26.85 4.37 -4.08
N ARG A 75 -27.06 4.36 -5.40
CA ARG A 75 -25.99 4.79 -6.29
C ARG A 75 -25.60 6.19 -5.79
N SER A 76 -24.35 6.36 -5.38
CA SER A 76 -23.76 7.69 -5.21
C SER A 76 -23.81 8.35 -6.59
N VAL A 77 -24.88 9.08 -6.84
CA VAL A 77 -24.99 9.98 -7.99
C VAL A 77 -24.17 11.17 -7.56
N VAL A 78 -22.92 11.23 -8.03
CA VAL A 78 -22.13 12.45 -7.97
C VAL A 78 -22.99 13.56 -8.55
N ASP A 79 -23.20 14.62 -7.78
CA ASP A 79 -23.95 15.79 -8.21
C ASP A 79 -23.30 16.32 -9.51
N PRO A 80 -24.03 16.38 -10.65
CA PRO A 80 -23.50 16.85 -11.93
C PRO A 80 -23.07 18.33 -11.93
N SER A 81 -23.12 19.01 -10.78
CA SER A 81 -22.66 20.37 -10.54
C SER A 81 -21.14 20.52 -10.39
N HIS A 82 -20.37 19.42 -10.32
CA HIS A 82 -18.91 19.50 -10.18
C HIS A 82 -18.24 19.60 -11.56
N ASP A 83 -17.48 20.67 -11.77
CA ASP A 83 -16.56 20.78 -12.90
C ASP A 83 -15.62 19.56 -12.92
N VAL A 84 -15.52 18.91 -14.07
CA VAL A 84 -14.67 17.73 -14.25
C VAL A 84 -13.21 18.14 -14.03
N VAL A 85 -12.54 17.50 -13.09
CA VAL A 85 -11.16 17.83 -12.74
C VAL A 85 -10.21 17.16 -13.74
N PRO A 86 -9.32 17.91 -14.40
CA PRO A 86 -8.28 17.31 -15.24
C PRO A 86 -7.31 16.45 -14.40
N ALA A 87 -6.95 15.28 -14.92
CA ALA A 87 -6.14 14.28 -14.23
C ALA A 87 -4.90 13.90 -15.06
N LEU A 88 -3.77 14.55 -14.79
CA LEU A 88 -2.51 14.25 -15.45
C LEU A 88 -1.93 12.92 -14.96
N VAL A 89 -1.66 12.00 -15.89
CA VAL A 89 -0.95 10.75 -15.62
C VAL A 89 0.45 10.82 -16.26
N ALA A 90 1.45 11.21 -15.47
CA ALA A 90 2.85 11.20 -15.89
C ALA A 90 3.39 9.77 -15.90
N GLY A 91 3.94 9.31 -17.03
CA GLY A 91 4.37 7.92 -17.20
C GLY A 91 3.23 6.97 -17.59
N ALA A 92 2.23 7.49 -18.30
CA ALA A 92 1.01 6.77 -18.66
C ALA A 92 1.24 5.52 -19.54
N SER A 93 2.39 5.35 -20.20
CA SER A 93 2.67 4.23 -21.10
C SER A 93 3.02 2.90 -20.39
N GLY A 94 3.38 2.94 -19.11
CA GLY A 94 3.68 1.75 -18.30
C GLY A 94 2.42 1.00 -17.87
N TYR A 95 2.58 -0.15 -17.19
CA TYR A 95 1.42 -0.92 -16.70
C TYR A 95 0.62 -0.19 -15.64
N VAL A 96 1.28 0.49 -14.69
CA VAL A 96 0.60 1.28 -13.66
C VAL A 96 -0.11 2.49 -14.29
N GLY A 97 0.54 3.17 -15.24
CA GLY A 97 -0.06 4.28 -15.99
C GLY A 97 -1.27 3.85 -16.82
N GLY A 98 -1.18 2.72 -17.52
CA GLY A 98 -2.31 2.15 -18.26
C GLY A 98 -3.47 1.73 -17.34
N GLU A 99 -3.17 1.18 -16.16
CA GLU A 99 -4.18 0.85 -15.16
C GLU A 99 -4.85 2.11 -14.57
N LEU A 100 -4.10 3.18 -14.34
CA LEU A 100 -4.66 4.48 -13.96
C LEU A 100 -5.61 5.00 -15.03
N LEU A 101 -5.19 5.01 -16.31
CA LEU A 101 -6.06 5.40 -17.41
C LEU A 101 -7.34 4.56 -17.45
N ARG A 102 -7.22 3.23 -17.30
CA ARG A 102 -8.38 2.31 -17.24
C ARG A 102 -9.40 2.72 -16.18
N LEU A 103 -8.93 3.13 -15.00
CA LEU A 103 -9.80 3.57 -13.90
C LEU A 103 -10.36 4.97 -14.13
N LEU A 104 -9.53 5.90 -14.62
CA LEU A 104 -9.89 7.30 -14.85
C LEU A 104 -10.92 7.47 -15.96
N TYR A 105 -10.85 6.70 -17.05
CA TYR A 105 -11.90 6.72 -18.09
C TYR A 105 -13.28 6.29 -17.57
N GLY A 106 -13.33 5.56 -16.45
CA GLY A 106 -14.57 5.18 -15.77
C GLY A 106 -14.92 6.09 -14.58
N HIS A 107 -14.13 7.13 -14.30
CA HIS A 107 -14.30 7.98 -13.13
C HIS A 107 -15.25 9.15 -13.44
N PRO A 108 -16.29 9.41 -12.63
CA PRO A 108 -17.30 10.42 -12.94
C PRO A 108 -16.82 11.86 -12.83
N ALA A 109 -15.73 12.12 -12.11
CA ALA A 109 -15.25 13.48 -11.79
C ALA A 109 -13.81 13.77 -12.24
N LEU A 110 -13.14 12.83 -12.93
CA LEU A 110 -11.75 13.00 -13.37
C LEU A 110 -11.63 12.74 -14.88
N ALA A 111 -11.04 13.68 -15.61
CA ALA A 111 -10.74 13.53 -17.03
C ALA A 111 -9.24 13.25 -17.24
N PRO A 112 -8.85 12.05 -17.74
CA PRO A 112 -7.44 11.70 -17.86
C PRO A 112 -6.71 12.51 -18.94
N VAL A 113 -5.48 12.91 -18.65
CA VAL A 113 -4.50 13.42 -19.61
C VAL A 113 -3.25 12.53 -19.54
N ALA A 114 -2.98 11.79 -20.61
CA ALA A 114 -1.88 10.84 -20.64
C ALA A 114 -0.57 11.53 -21.05
N ALA A 115 0.47 11.46 -20.22
CA ALA A 115 1.79 12.01 -20.56
C ALA A 115 2.85 10.91 -20.67
N SER A 116 3.62 10.92 -21.76
CA SER A 116 4.70 9.97 -22.01
C SER A 116 5.77 10.54 -22.94
N ARG A 117 7.04 10.46 -22.52
CA ARG A 117 8.18 10.89 -23.35
C ARG A 117 8.36 10.04 -24.62
N THR A 118 8.10 8.74 -24.54
CA THR A 118 8.39 7.81 -25.65
C THR A 118 7.23 7.67 -26.64
N PHE A 119 6.02 8.06 -26.24
CA PHE A 119 4.80 7.84 -27.04
C PHE A 119 4.04 9.14 -27.34
N ALA A 120 4.64 10.31 -27.11
CA ALA A 120 4.05 11.60 -27.43
C ALA A 120 3.47 11.62 -28.87
N GLY A 121 2.26 12.15 -29.00
CA GLY A 121 1.50 12.20 -30.25
C GLY A 121 0.82 10.89 -30.68
N LYS A 122 1.17 9.73 -30.10
CA LYS A 122 0.50 8.45 -30.39
C LYS A 122 -0.86 8.39 -29.69
N ARG A 123 -1.80 7.62 -30.24
CA ARG A 123 -3.11 7.41 -29.58
C ARG A 123 -2.91 6.52 -28.35
N VAL A 124 -3.67 6.79 -27.30
CA VAL A 124 -3.70 5.95 -26.09
C VAL A 124 -4.06 4.51 -26.44
N ALA A 125 -5.04 4.33 -27.33
CA ALA A 125 -5.48 3.02 -27.81
C ALA A 125 -4.38 2.22 -28.56
N ASP A 126 -3.42 2.88 -29.21
CA ASP A 126 -2.33 2.18 -29.91
C ASP A 126 -1.32 1.57 -28.92
N VAL A 127 -1.10 2.24 -27.78
CA VAL A 127 -0.15 1.82 -26.74
C VAL A 127 -0.79 0.87 -25.73
N HIS A 128 -2.09 1.08 -25.47
CA HIS A 128 -2.94 0.29 -24.57
C HIS A 128 -4.21 -0.17 -25.30
N PRO A 129 -4.14 -1.23 -26.12
CA PRO A 129 -5.27 -1.67 -26.96
C PRO A 129 -6.55 -2.01 -26.20
N HIS A 130 -6.42 -2.48 -24.96
CA HIS A 130 -7.56 -2.78 -24.08
C HIS A 130 -8.39 -1.54 -23.69
N LEU A 131 -7.89 -0.32 -23.94
CA LEU A 131 -8.58 0.95 -23.68
C LEU A 131 -9.30 1.50 -24.92
N ALA A 132 -9.22 0.83 -26.07
CA ALA A 132 -9.77 1.35 -27.34
C ALA A 132 -11.26 1.71 -27.27
N ALA A 133 -12.05 0.99 -26.46
CA ALA A 133 -13.48 1.23 -26.32
C ALA A 133 -13.83 2.52 -25.54
N VAL A 134 -12.88 3.06 -24.76
CA VAL A 134 -13.14 4.18 -23.84
C VAL A 134 -12.22 5.38 -24.06
N ALA A 135 -11.04 5.18 -24.66
CA ALA A 135 -10.04 6.24 -24.85
C ALA A 135 -10.31 7.15 -26.07
N GLY A 136 -11.24 6.78 -26.96
CA GLY A 136 -11.56 7.56 -28.15
C GLY A 136 -10.35 7.94 -29.00
N GLU A 137 -10.13 9.24 -29.20
CA GLU A 137 -9.01 9.81 -29.94
C GLU A 137 -7.92 10.42 -29.05
N ASP A 138 -7.94 10.13 -27.74
CA ASP A 138 -6.97 10.66 -26.80
C ASP A 138 -5.55 10.25 -27.18
N ARG A 139 -4.62 11.20 -27.04
CA ARG A 139 -3.21 11.05 -27.39
C ARG A 139 -2.33 11.33 -26.19
N PHE A 140 -1.16 10.73 -26.20
CA PHE A 140 -0.14 11.11 -25.23
C PHE A 140 0.40 12.50 -25.56
N ILE A 141 0.50 13.36 -24.54
CA ILE A 141 1.30 14.58 -24.62
C ILE A 141 2.76 14.28 -24.21
N ASP A 142 3.69 15.14 -24.64
CA ASP A 142 5.07 15.04 -24.15
C ASP A 142 5.13 15.38 -22.66
N LEU A 143 6.10 14.79 -21.95
CA LEU A 143 6.25 15.02 -20.52
C LEU A 143 6.73 16.45 -20.21
N CYS A 144 7.45 17.09 -21.12
CA CYS A 144 7.82 18.50 -21.01
C CYS A 144 6.57 19.38 -21.11
N ASP A 145 5.72 19.14 -22.12
CA ASP A 145 4.47 19.88 -22.33
C ASP A 145 3.49 19.68 -21.16
N ALA A 146 3.50 18.50 -20.53
CA ALA A 146 2.68 18.22 -19.35
C ALA A 146 2.98 19.17 -18.18
N GLY A 147 4.24 19.61 -18.05
CA GLY A 147 4.64 20.58 -17.04
C GLY A 147 4.01 21.95 -17.26
N ASP A 148 4.04 22.41 -18.51
CA ASP A 148 3.49 23.71 -18.90
C ASP A 148 1.96 23.69 -18.91
N TRP A 149 1.36 22.59 -19.35
CA TRP A 149 -0.08 22.35 -19.30
C TRP A 149 -0.60 22.39 -17.86
N ALA A 150 0.09 21.73 -16.93
CA ALA A 150 -0.31 21.73 -15.52
C ALA A 150 -0.12 23.11 -14.86
N ALA A 151 0.94 23.84 -15.23
CA ALA A 151 1.17 25.21 -14.74
C ALA A 151 0.16 26.24 -15.28
N ALA A 152 -0.40 26.00 -16.46
CA ALA A 152 -1.41 26.85 -17.08
C ALA A 152 -2.83 26.58 -16.56
N ALA A 153 -3.05 25.54 -15.76
CA ALA A 153 -4.36 25.21 -15.21
C ALA A 153 -4.82 26.29 -14.23
N THR A 154 -5.99 26.88 -14.50
CA THR A 154 -6.62 27.89 -13.61
C THR A 154 -7.54 27.27 -12.56
N SER A 155 -7.69 25.94 -12.58
CA SER A 155 -8.54 25.14 -11.69
C SER A 155 -7.70 24.11 -10.94
N THR A 156 -8.29 23.48 -9.92
CA THR A 156 -7.66 22.36 -9.21
C THR A 156 -7.28 21.24 -10.18
N LEU A 157 -6.11 20.64 -9.99
CA LEU A 157 -5.56 19.59 -10.86
C LEU A 157 -5.25 18.32 -10.05
N ALA A 158 -5.65 17.17 -10.59
CA ALA A 158 -5.19 15.87 -10.11
C ALA A 158 -3.93 15.45 -10.87
N LEU A 159 -2.88 15.06 -10.15
CA LEU A 159 -1.65 14.54 -10.75
C LEU A 159 -1.30 13.17 -10.18
N PHE A 160 -1.13 12.21 -11.07
CA PHE A 160 -0.58 10.90 -10.77
C PHE A 160 0.80 10.76 -11.42
N SER A 161 1.84 10.53 -10.61
CA SER A 161 3.17 10.21 -11.13
C SER A 161 3.40 8.71 -11.12
N ALA A 162 3.31 8.09 -12.29
CA ALA A 162 3.64 6.68 -12.54
C ALA A 162 5.01 6.54 -13.23
N LEU A 163 5.91 7.51 -13.01
CA LEU A 163 7.25 7.52 -13.60
C LEU A 163 8.17 6.47 -12.95
N PRO A 164 9.24 6.04 -13.66
CA PRO A 164 10.27 5.20 -13.06
C PRO A 164 10.92 5.84 -11.83
N HIS A 165 11.42 5.01 -10.93
CA HIS A 165 12.07 5.44 -9.70
C HIS A 165 13.29 6.31 -10.01
N GLY A 166 13.47 7.40 -9.27
CA GLY A 166 14.52 8.41 -9.50
C GLY A 166 14.23 9.37 -10.65
N LYS A 167 13.10 9.22 -11.35
CA LYS A 167 12.63 10.19 -12.36
C LYS A 167 11.44 11.00 -11.89
N SER A 168 10.68 10.49 -10.91
CA SER A 168 9.50 11.16 -10.39
C SER A 168 9.85 12.42 -9.62
N ALA A 169 10.85 12.34 -8.72
CA ALA A 169 11.21 13.48 -7.88
C ALA A 169 11.65 14.71 -8.68
N ALA A 170 12.51 14.54 -9.69
CA ALA A 170 12.95 15.67 -10.53
C ALA A 170 11.76 16.30 -11.28
N PHE A 171 10.93 15.49 -11.93
CA PHE A 171 9.73 15.97 -12.63
C PHE A 171 8.78 16.73 -11.70
N LEU A 172 8.50 16.17 -10.51
CA LEU A 172 7.64 16.79 -9.52
C LEU A 172 8.26 18.05 -8.91
N GLY A 173 9.58 18.09 -8.71
CA GLY A 173 10.29 19.29 -8.27
C GLY A 173 10.13 20.45 -9.24
N ASP A 174 10.37 20.21 -10.53
CA ASP A 174 10.23 21.23 -11.58
C ASP A 174 8.79 21.69 -11.77
N LEU A 175 7.82 20.78 -11.63
CA LEU A 175 6.41 21.12 -11.72
C LEU A 175 5.93 21.92 -10.50
N MET A 176 6.26 21.47 -9.29
CA MET A 176 5.84 22.12 -8.04
C MET A 176 6.46 23.51 -7.88
N ALA A 177 7.61 23.78 -8.51
CA ALA A 177 8.20 25.12 -8.55
C ALA A 177 7.40 26.12 -9.43
N ARG A 178 6.49 25.63 -10.28
CA ARG A 178 5.73 26.41 -11.26
C ARG A 178 4.22 26.38 -11.02
N THR A 179 3.78 25.69 -9.97
CA THR A 179 2.36 25.51 -9.64
C THR A 179 2.13 25.97 -8.20
N ASP A 180 0.88 26.25 -7.87
CA ASP A 180 0.47 26.64 -6.53
C ASP A 180 -0.16 25.45 -5.76
N ASP A 181 -0.85 25.76 -4.66
CA ASP A 181 -1.54 24.76 -3.84
C ASP A 181 -2.85 24.24 -4.47
N SER A 182 -3.15 24.52 -5.74
CA SER A 182 -4.28 23.93 -6.48
C SER A 182 -3.97 22.52 -7.00
N VAL A 183 -2.71 22.08 -7.01
CA VAL A 183 -2.34 20.74 -7.48
C VAL A 183 -2.37 19.72 -6.34
N ARG A 184 -3.07 18.61 -6.57
CA ARG A 184 -3.11 17.41 -5.71
C ARG A 184 -2.26 16.32 -6.36
N VAL A 185 -1.28 15.79 -5.63
CA VAL A 185 -0.30 14.84 -6.18
C VAL A 185 -0.41 13.51 -5.48
N VAL A 186 -0.43 12.43 -6.27
CA VAL A 186 -0.13 11.08 -5.80
C VAL A 186 1.03 10.52 -6.62
N ASP A 187 2.18 10.35 -5.98
CA ASP A 187 3.36 9.69 -6.55
C ASP A 187 3.28 8.18 -6.31
N LEU A 188 3.43 7.41 -7.39
CA LEU A 188 3.50 5.95 -7.37
C LEU A 188 4.95 5.45 -7.57
N ALA A 189 5.91 6.35 -7.73
CA ALA A 189 7.33 6.02 -7.64
C ALA A 189 7.76 5.87 -6.16
N ALA A 190 9.01 5.47 -5.97
CA ALA A 190 9.55 5.25 -4.63
C ALA A 190 10.24 6.48 -4.03
N ASP A 191 10.33 7.55 -4.81
CA ASP A 191 11.19 8.69 -4.57
C ASP A 191 10.86 9.36 -3.23
N PHE A 192 9.56 9.51 -2.93
CA PHE A 192 9.06 10.16 -1.72
C PHE A 192 8.55 9.18 -0.63
N ARG A 193 8.88 7.89 -0.74
CA ARG A 193 8.36 6.87 0.18
C ARG A 193 9.18 6.67 1.46
N LEU A 194 10.46 6.99 1.39
CA LEU A 194 11.42 6.71 2.45
C LEU A 194 11.51 7.87 3.44
N ASP A 195 12.33 7.72 4.46
CA ASP A 195 12.35 8.67 5.57
C ASP A 195 13.08 9.97 5.28
N SER A 196 13.98 9.95 4.31
CA SER A 196 14.75 11.11 3.92
C SER A 196 15.33 10.92 2.51
N PRO A 197 15.76 12.01 1.85
CA PRO A 197 16.52 11.96 0.60
C PRO A 197 17.76 11.04 0.68
N GLU A 198 18.46 11.02 1.81
CA GLU A 198 19.64 10.17 2.02
C GLU A 198 19.25 8.69 2.19
N ALA A 199 18.06 8.42 2.74
CA ALA A 199 17.51 7.06 2.78
C ALA A 199 17.18 6.56 1.38
N PHE A 200 16.63 7.42 0.53
CA PHE A 200 16.46 7.13 -0.89
C PHE A 200 17.79 6.81 -1.57
N GLU A 201 18.80 7.66 -1.41
CA GLU A 201 20.11 7.45 -2.03
C GLU A 201 20.76 6.13 -1.59
N ARG A 202 20.70 5.79 -0.30
CA ARG A 202 21.20 4.50 0.21
C ARG A 202 20.53 3.28 -0.42
N VAL A 203 19.24 3.37 -0.74
CA VAL A 203 18.45 2.24 -1.27
C VAL A 203 18.51 2.15 -2.80
N TYR A 204 18.55 3.30 -3.48
CA TYR A 204 18.46 3.39 -4.94
C TYR A 204 19.80 3.68 -5.64
N GLY A 205 20.84 4.04 -4.89
CA GLY A 205 22.19 4.27 -5.41
C GLY A 205 22.34 5.56 -6.22
N THR A 206 21.38 6.48 -6.13
CA THR A 206 21.37 7.76 -6.84
C THR A 206 20.85 8.87 -5.94
N PRO A 207 21.39 10.10 -6.02
CA PRO A 207 20.85 11.23 -5.28
C PRO A 207 19.36 11.44 -5.53
N HIS A 208 18.63 11.88 -4.50
CA HIS A 208 17.21 12.17 -4.61
C HIS A 208 16.97 13.39 -5.52
N GLY A 209 16.05 13.28 -6.48
CA GLY A 209 15.85 14.29 -7.54
C GLY A 209 15.23 15.63 -7.10
N ALA A 210 14.60 15.67 -5.92
CA ALA A 210 13.99 16.88 -5.35
C ALA A 210 14.01 16.85 -3.82
N PRO A 211 15.19 16.95 -3.17
CA PRO A 211 15.34 16.74 -1.73
C PRO A 211 14.52 17.74 -0.90
N ARG A 212 14.35 18.98 -1.37
CA ARG A 212 13.55 20.02 -0.68
C ARG A 212 12.06 19.73 -0.66
N LEU A 213 11.56 18.94 -1.62
CA LEU A 213 10.14 18.59 -1.72
C LEU A 213 9.79 17.38 -0.84
N HIS A 214 10.80 16.62 -0.39
CA HIS A 214 10.62 15.34 0.27
C HIS A 214 9.76 15.44 1.53
N ASP A 215 10.01 16.43 2.38
CA ASP A 215 9.29 16.60 3.65
C ASP A 215 7.83 17.04 3.46
N GLY A 216 7.45 17.49 2.27
CA GLY A 216 6.06 17.80 1.93
C GLY A 216 5.22 16.56 1.62
N PHE A 217 5.84 15.43 1.29
CA PHE A 217 5.15 14.21 0.93
C PHE A 217 4.80 13.35 2.15
N PHE A 218 3.55 12.89 2.19
CA PHE A 218 3.11 11.85 3.11
C PHE A 218 3.10 10.48 2.41
N CYS A 219 3.80 9.51 2.97
CA CYS A 219 3.79 8.12 2.50
C CYS A 219 2.95 7.24 3.43
N GLY A 220 1.87 6.65 2.92
CA GLY A 220 0.97 5.82 3.71
C GLY A 220 -0.16 5.20 2.89
N LEU A 221 -0.96 4.35 3.54
CA LEU A 221 -2.11 3.70 2.92
C LEU A 221 -3.41 4.44 3.25
N PRO A 222 -4.32 4.63 2.28
CA PRO A 222 -5.57 5.34 2.55
C PRO A 222 -6.46 4.57 3.54
N ASP A 223 -6.28 3.26 3.68
CA ASP A 223 -7.05 2.43 4.62
C ASP A 223 -6.60 2.57 6.08
N LEU A 224 -5.48 3.26 6.33
CA LEU A 224 -4.90 3.42 7.67
C LEU A 224 -5.04 4.82 8.24
N GLU A 225 -5.43 5.79 7.40
CA GLU A 225 -5.54 7.19 7.78
C GLU A 225 -7.01 7.63 7.78
N SER A 226 -7.40 8.52 8.69
CA SER A 226 -8.75 9.09 8.75
C SER A 226 -8.98 10.21 7.74
N GLU A 227 -7.94 10.95 7.39
CA GLU A 227 -7.93 12.01 6.36
C GLU A 227 -6.55 12.09 5.70
N PRO A 228 -6.43 12.68 4.49
CA PRO A 228 -5.13 12.92 3.85
C PRO A 228 -4.29 13.93 4.66
N PRO A 229 -3.11 13.56 5.16
CA PRO A 229 -2.28 14.47 5.97
C PRO A 229 -1.55 15.54 5.15
N SER A 230 -1.47 15.37 3.83
CA SER A 230 -0.79 16.26 2.90
C SER A 230 -1.51 16.26 1.55
N ARG A 231 -1.37 17.34 0.78
CA ARG A 231 -1.78 17.39 -0.63
C ARG A 231 -0.85 16.60 -1.57
N LEU A 232 0.33 16.24 -1.06
CA LEU A 232 1.36 15.48 -1.75
C LEU A 232 1.47 14.11 -1.09
N ILE A 233 1.03 13.08 -1.80
CA ILE A 233 0.97 11.72 -1.28
C ILE A 233 1.95 10.85 -2.06
N ALA A 234 2.68 9.99 -1.37
CA ALA A 234 3.42 8.89 -1.96
C ALA A 234 2.67 7.58 -1.64
N HIS A 235 2.13 6.92 -2.66
CA HIS A 235 1.47 5.64 -2.47
C HIS A 235 2.52 4.53 -2.31
N PRO A 236 2.45 3.70 -1.26
CA PRO A 236 3.38 2.61 -1.00
C PRO A 236 3.54 1.61 -2.15
N GLY A 237 4.67 0.90 -2.17
CA GLY A 237 4.91 -0.21 -3.08
C GLY A 237 3.90 -1.34 -2.89
N CYS A 238 3.68 -2.15 -3.92
CA CYS A 238 2.64 -3.17 -3.93
C CYS A 238 2.84 -4.25 -2.84
N PHE A 239 4.08 -4.73 -2.62
CA PHE A 239 4.35 -5.63 -1.49
C PHE A 239 4.22 -4.94 -0.15
N THR A 240 4.71 -3.70 -0.04
CA THR A 240 4.58 -2.89 1.17
C THR A 240 3.12 -2.73 1.54
N THR A 241 2.25 -2.49 0.57
CA THR A 241 0.79 -2.43 0.76
C THR A 241 0.25 -3.72 1.38
N ALA A 242 0.49 -4.88 0.76
CA ALA A 242 -0.02 -6.16 1.26
C ALA A 242 0.50 -6.50 2.67
N VAL A 243 1.82 -6.35 2.89
CA VAL A 243 2.46 -6.66 4.17
C VAL A 243 2.01 -5.71 5.27
N THR A 244 1.91 -4.41 4.98
CA THR A 244 1.44 -3.41 5.96
C THR A 244 0.00 -3.68 6.36
N LEU A 245 -0.89 -3.99 5.40
CA LEU A 245 -2.28 -4.34 5.72
C LEU A 245 -2.37 -5.60 6.61
N ALA A 246 -1.52 -6.61 6.37
CA ALA A 246 -1.48 -7.81 7.21
C ALA A 246 -0.91 -7.55 8.62
N ALA A 247 0.12 -6.70 8.74
CA ALA A 247 0.86 -6.52 9.98
C ALA A 247 0.32 -5.41 10.88
N ARG A 248 -0.28 -4.35 10.32
CA ARG A 248 -0.61 -3.13 11.07
C ARG A 248 -1.53 -3.37 12.28
N PRO A 249 -2.59 -4.21 12.21
CA PRO A 249 -3.42 -4.48 13.39
C PRO A 249 -2.63 -5.14 14.53
N LEU A 250 -1.71 -6.05 14.21
CA LEU A 250 -0.86 -6.71 15.20
C LEU A 250 0.09 -5.72 15.88
N VAL A 251 0.71 -4.84 15.10
CA VAL A 251 1.68 -3.87 15.60
C VAL A 251 1.00 -2.76 16.39
N ALA A 252 -0.10 -2.20 15.87
CA ALA A 252 -0.84 -1.11 16.53
C ALA A 252 -1.38 -1.51 17.92
N HIS A 253 -1.70 -2.79 18.11
CA HIS A 253 -2.17 -3.32 19.40
C HIS A 253 -1.05 -3.95 20.26
N GLY A 254 0.21 -3.90 19.82
CA GLY A 254 1.35 -4.48 20.55
C GLY A 254 1.20 -5.99 20.78
N LEU A 255 0.63 -6.69 19.81
CA LEU A 255 0.27 -8.11 19.92
C LEU A 255 1.42 -9.06 19.55
N VAL A 256 2.46 -8.57 18.86
CA VAL A 256 3.57 -9.40 18.37
C VAL A 256 4.88 -9.11 19.10
N GLU A 257 5.71 -10.14 19.20
CA GLU A 257 7.09 -10.06 19.67
C GLU A 257 8.05 -10.59 18.61
N GLY A 258 9.26 -10.04 18.57
CA GLY A 258 10.30 -10.48 17.64
C GLY A 258 10.03 -10.10 16.17
N PRO A 259 10.72 -10.75 15.21
CA PRO A 259 10.58 -10.42 13.79
C PRO A 259 9.29 -10.98 13.19
N LEU A 260 8.79 -10.30 12.16
CA LEU A 260 7.76 -10.80 11.26
C LEU A 260 8.39 -11.33 9.98
N VAL A 261 8.04 -12.55 9.57
CA VAL A 261 8.52 -13.16 8.32
C VAL A 261 7.45 -13.02 7.26
N ALA A 262 7.75 -12.31 6.17
CA ALA A 262 6.83 -12.10 5.06
C ALA A 262 7.32 -12.84 3.81
N SER A 263 6.65 -13.93 3.45
CA SER A 263 6.83 -14.64 2.18
C SER A 263 5.73 -14.23 1.22
N CYS A 264 6.07 -13.53 0.14
CA CYS A 264 5.06 -12.97 -0.77
C CYS A 264 5.28 -13.43 -2.20
N VAL A 265 4.21 -13.83 -2.89
CA VAL A 265 4.24 -14.20 -4.31
C VAL A 265 3.56 -13.11 -5.13
N THR A 266 4.19 -12.64 -6.22
CA THR A 266 3.63 -11.62 -7.13
C THR A 266 3.56 -12.07 -8.59
N GLY A 267 2.61 -11.52 -9.34
CA GLY A 267 2.49 -11.67 -10.79
C GLY A 267 3.52 -10.86 -11.61
N SER A 268 3.62 -11.11 -12.92
CA SER A 268 4.67 -10.53 -13.80
C SER A 268 4.57 -9.04 -13.94
N THR A 269 3.37 -8.49 -13.85
CA THR A 269 3.13 -7.06 -14.04
C THR A 269 3.90 -6.20 -13.03
N GLY A 270 4.27 -6.77 -11.87
CA GLY A 270 5.15 -6.15 -10.89
C GLY A 270 6.59 -5.89 -11.38
N SER A 271 7.03 -6.53 -12.47
CA SER A 271 8.36 -6.30 -13.07
C SER A 271 8.43 -5.10 -14.02
N GLY A 272 7.28 -4.50 -14.33
CA GLY A 272 7.13 -3.45 -15.34
C GLY A 272 6.94 -3.99 -16.76
N ARG A 273 6.75 -3.06 -17.71
CA ARG A 273 6.48 -3.34 -19.14
C ARG A 273 7.71 -3.80 -19.90
N GLU A 274 8.89 -3.32 -19.51
CA GLU A 274 10.14 -3.61 -20.23
C GLU A 274 10.61 -5.06 -20.05
N PRO A 275 10.85 -5.81 -21.15
CA PRO A 275 11.39 -7.16 -21.09
C PRO A 275 12.78 -7.21 -20.44
N LYS A 276 13.00 -8.24 -19.63
CA LYS A 276 14.27 -8.58 -18.98
C LYS A 276 14.51 -10.08 -19.12
N ALA A 277 15.76 -10.52 -18.96
CA ALA A 277 16.08 -11.96 -18.99
C ALA A 277 15.20 -12.78 -18.03
N ALA A 278 14.91 -12.23 -16.84
CA ALA A 278 14.06 -12.85 -15.83
C ALA A 278 12.55 -12.86 -16.15
N THR A 279 12.09 -12.06 -17.13
CA THR A 279 10.67 -11.92 -17.50
C THR A 279 10.33 -12.57 -18.84
N HIS A 280 11.31 -13.16 -19.53
CA HIS A 280 11.08 -13.91 -20.76
C HIS A 280 10.08 -15.05 -20.52
N HIS A 281 9.08 -15.20 -21.39
CA HIS A 281 7.94 -16.09 -21.14
C HIS A 281 8.36 -17.53 -20.80
N PRO A 282 9.19 -18.24 -21.60
CA PRO A 282 9.70 -19.57 -21.25
C PRO A 282 10.44 -19.66 -19.90
N THR A 283 11.11 -18.60 -19.46
CA THR A 283 11.84 -18.58 -18.18
C THR A 283 10.89 -18.44 -16.99
N ARG A 284 9.74 -17.79 -17.18
CA ARG A 284 8.82 -17.40 -16.12
C ARG A 284 7.56 -18.25 -16.05
N HIS A 285 7.04 -18.68 -17.19
CA HIS A 285 5.83 -19.49 -17.26
C HIS A 285 6.03 -20.83 -16.55
N GLY A 286 5.05 -21.25 -15.74
CA GLY A 286 5.14 -22.47 -14.94
C GLY A 286 6.22 -22.48 -13.85
N ASN A 287 6.83 -21.32 -13.54
CA ASN A 287 7.94 -21.22 -12.59
C ASN A 287 7.55 -20.39 -11.35
N LEU A 288 8.07 -20.78 -10.19
CA LEU A 288 7.98 -20.05 -8.93
C LEU A 288 9.40 -19.83 -8.39
N ARG A 289 9.85 -18.57 -8.32
CA ARG A 289 11.24 -18.24 -7.97
C ARG A 289 11.34 -17.11 -6.97
N ALA A 290 12.09 -17.31 -5.89
CA ALA A 290 12.48 -16.26 -4.96
C ALA A 290 13.51 -15.31 -5.59
N TYR A 291 13.47 -14.04 -5.22
CA TYR A 291 14.47 -13.05 -5.64
C TYR A 291 14.73 -12.03 -4.53
N GLY A 292 15.96 -11.53 -4.41
CA GLY A 292 16.33 -10.53 -3.40
C GLY A 292 15.87 -10.83 -1.96
N PRO A 293 15.99 -12.07 -1.45
CA PRO A 293 15.60 -12.39 -0.08
C PRO A 293 16.37 -11.50 0.90
N LEU A 294 15.66 -10.90 1.86
CA LEU A 294 16.22 -10.02 2.90
C LEU A 294 16.92 -8.74 2.38
N ALA A 295 16.90 -8.49 1.07
CA ALA A 295 17.61 -7.39 0.43
C ALA A 295 16.72 -6.59 -0.54
N HIS A 296 15.40 -6.81 -0.51
CA HIS A 296 14.48 -6.10 -1.40
C HIS A 296 14.28 -4.65 -0.97
N ARG A 297 14.16 -3.75 -1.95
CA ARG A 297 14.00 -2.29 -1.76
C ARG A 297 12.72 -1.86 -1.04
N HIS A 298 11.78 -2.77 -0.81
CA HIS A 298 10.55 -2.50 -0.06
C HIS A 298 10.72 -2.68 1.46
N ILE A 299 11.81 -3.32 1.92
CA ILE A 299 12.01 -3.56 3.36
C ILE A 299 12.08 -2.24 4.17
N PRO A 300 12.85 -1.22 3.76
CA PRO A 300 12.90 0.05 4.50
C PRO A 300 11.52 0.74 4.55
N GLU A 301 10.74 0.60 3.49
CA GLU A 301 9.39 1.13 3.38
C GLU A 301 8.42 0.41 4.33
N MET A 302 8.45 -0.94 4.37
CA MET A 302 7.69 -1.75 5.31
C MET A 302 8.04 -1.37 6.75
N GLN A 303 9.32 -1.22 7.07
CA GLN A 303 9.76 -0.84 8.40
C GLN A 303 9.20 0.53 8.80
N ARG A 304 9.27 1.52 7.90
CA ARG A 304 8.72 2.86 8.14
C ARG A 304 7.22 2.81 8.46
N LEU A 305 6.42 2.10 7.65
CA LEU A 305 4.96 2.09 7.81
C LEU A 305 4.48 1.26 9.02
N LEU A 306 5.27 0.29 9.48
CA LEU A 306 4.95 -0.43 10.72
C LEU A 306 5.36 0.35 11.98
N GLY A 307 6.29 1.29 11.85
CA GLY A 307 6.72 2.18 12.92
C GLY A 307 8.24 2.19 13.09
N ARG A 308 8.75 3.31 13.62
CA ARG A 308 10.19 3.55 13.85
C ARG A 308 10.61 3.36 15.30
N GLU A 309 9.66 3.02 16.18
CA GLU A 309 9.95 2.76 17.59
C GLU A 309 10.80 1.50 17.73
N ALA A 310 11.63 1.43 18.77
CA ALA A 310 12.45 0.24 19.07
C ALA A 310 11.60 -1.04 19.29
N SER A 311 10.30 -0.87 19.58
CA SER A 311 9.30 -1.93 19.72
C SER A 311 8.72 -2.42 18.38
N ALA A 312 8.92 -1.69 17.28
CA ALA A 312 8.39 -2.09 15.98
C ALA A 312 9.12 -3.37 15.50
N PRO A 313 8.38 -4.40 15.05
CA PRO A 313 9.01 -5.63 14.62
C PRO A 313 9.84 -5.41 13.37
N HIS A 314 10.98 -6.09 13.31
CA HIS A 314 11.78 -6.20 12.09
C HIS A 314 11.05 -7.10 11.07
N VAL A 315 11.07 -6.72 9.79
CA VAL A 315 10.45 -7.51 8.71
C VAL A 315 11.49 -8.30 7.91
N CYS A 316 11.45 -9.63 8.03
CA CYS A 316 12.21 -10.55 7.20
C CYS A 316 11.42 -10.87 5.92
N PHE A 317 11.76 -10.21 4.81
CA PHE A 317 10.97 -10.28 3.58
C PHE A 317 11.60 -11.16 2.49
N ILE A 318 10.78 -12.01 1.88
CA ILE A 318 11.16 -12.95 0.81
C ILE A 318 10.12 -12.84 -0.33
N PRO A 319 10.40 -12.08 -1.40
CA PRO A 319 9.53 -12.04 -2.55
C PRO A 319 9.78 -13.19 -3.52
N HIS A 320 8.70 -13.66 -4.12
CA HIS A 320 8.66 -14.70 -5.13
C HIS A 320 7.93 -14.20 -6.37
N SER A 321 8.48 -14.51 -7.54
CA SER A 321 7.78 -14.33 -8.82
C SER A 321 6.97 -15.59 -9.11
N GLY A 322 5.64 -15.47 -9.15
CA GLY A 322 4.72 -16.57 -9.47
C GLY A 322 4.33 -16.64 -10.95
N PRO A 323 3.78 -17.77 -11.43
CA PRO A 323 3.53 -18.03 -12.85
C PRO A 323 2.24 -17.40 -13.40
N PHE A 324 1.85 -16.24 -12.88
CA PHE A 324 0.63 -15.51 -13.26
C PHE A 324 0.93 -14.02 -13.52
N ALA A 325 -0.04 -13.31 -14.10
CA ALA A 325 0.15 -11.92 -14.53
C ALA A 325 -0.04 -10.91 -13.39
N ARG A 326 -1.15 -11.02 -12.65
CA ARG A 326 -1.56 -10.05 -11.63
C ARG A 326 -1.74 -10.69 -10.27
N GLY A 327 -1.65 -9.84 -9.25
CA GLY A 327 -1.92 -10.16 -7.86
C GLY A 327 -0.65 -10.35 -7.02
N ILE A 328 -0.78 -10.08 -5.73
CA ILE A 328 0.13 -10.46 -4.66
C ILE A 328 -0.61 -11.34 -3.67
N HIS A 329 0.03 -12.44 -3.27
CA HIS A 329 -0.34 -13.22 -2.10
C HIS A 329 0.77 -13.10 -1.06
N ALA A 330 0.49 -12.44 0.05
CA ALA A 330 1.41 -12.28 1.18
C ALA A 330 1.06 -13.24 2.30
N THR A 331 2.04 -14.03 2.74
CA THR A 331 1.98 -14.86 3.93
C THR A 331 2.91 -14.26 4.99
N LEU A 332 2.32 -13.69 6.02
CA LEU A 332 3.01 -13.09 7.16
C LEU A 332 2.97 -14.06 8.33
N VAL A 333 4.14 -14.45 8.83
CA VAL A 333 4.28 -15.31 10.02
C VAL A 333 4.90 -14.48 11.14
N GLY A 334 4.36 -14.63 12.34
CA GLY A 334 4.88 -13.94 13.52
C GLY A 334 4.60 -14.72 14.80
N ARG A 335 5.06 -14.17 15.92
CA ARG A 335 4.82 -14.70 17.26
C ARG A 335 4.07 -13.68 18.09
N LEU A 336 2.96 -14.09 18.69
CA LEU A 336 2.17 -13.29 19.59
C LEU A 336 2.86 -13.15 20.95
N ALA A 337 2.80 -11.94 21.54
CA ALA A 337 3.35 -11.64 22.86
C ALA A 337 2.70 -12.48 23.99
N ALA A 338 1.48 -12.95 23.78
CA ALA A 338 0.79 -13.94 24.61
C ALA A 338 -0.19 -14.75 23.74
N PRO A 339 -0.63 -15.94 24.16
CA PRO A 339 -1.70 -16.65 23.47
C PRO A 339 -2.95 -15.77 23.35
N VAL A 340 -3.54 -15.73 22.16
CA VAL A 340 -4.80 -15.02 21.87
C VAL A 340 -5.73 -16.00 21.16
N ASP A 341 -7.00 -16.01 21.56
CA ASP A 341 -8.03 -16.78 20.88
C ASP A 341 -8.20 -16.30 19.42
N ALA A 342 -8.39 -17.24 18.49
CA ALA A 342 -8.43 -16.94 17.06
C ALA A 342 -9.61 -16.03 16.69
N ASP A 343 -10.79 -16.24 17.29
CA ASP A 343 -11.97 -15.41 17.06
C ASP A 343 -11.79 -14.01 17.65
N ALA A 344 -11.15 -13.91 18.81
CA ALA A 344 -10.77 -12.62 19.40
C ALA A 344 -9.80 -11.85 18.49
N LEU A 345 -8.77 -12.51 17.95
CA LEU A 345 -7.83 -11.86 17.02
C LEU A 345 -8.51 -11.45 15.70
N LEU A 346 -9.39 -12.31 15.18
CA LEU A 346 -10.21 -12.00 14.01
C LEU A 346 -11.08 -10.77 14.23
N GLN A 347 -11.66 -10.62 15.42
CA GLN A 347 -12.45 -9.44 15.76
C GLN A 347 -11.58 -8.18 15.83
N VAL A 348 -10.37 -8.25 16.39
CA VAL A 348 -9.41 -7.12 16.38
C VAL A 348 -9.15 -6.64 14.95
N PHE A 349 -8.92 -7.55 14.00
CA PHE A 349 -8.71 -7.17 12.60
C PHE A 349 -9.96 -6.56 11.96
N ARG A 350 -11.15 -7.12 12.23
CA ARG A 350 -12.42 -6.60 11.72
C ARG A 350 -12.71 -5.20 12.24
N ASP A 351 -12.49 -4.96 13.52
CA ASP A 351 -12.68 -3.65 14.14
C ASP A 351 -11.68 -2.63 13.60
N PHE A 352 -10.41 -3.03 13.45
CA PHE A 352 -9.35 -2.18 12.91
C PHE A 352 -9.67 -1.67 11.50
N TYR A 353 -10.26 -2.51 10.65
CA TYR A 353 -10.62 -2.17 9.27
C TYR A 353 -12.10 -1.85 9.05
N ALA A 354 -12.88 -1.62 10.12
CA ALA A 354 -14.33 -1.44 10.03
C ALA A 354 -14.75 -0.27 9.12
N THR A 355 -13.92 0.76 9.02
CA THR A 355 -14.15 1.96 8.19
C THR A 355 -13.48 1.88 6.82
N SER A 356 -12.64 0.87 6.55
CA SER A 356 -12.02 0.71 5.23
C SER A 356 -13.03 0.11 4.25
N PRO A 357 -13.33 0.79 3.13
CA PRO A 357 -14.28 0.27 2.16
C PRO A 357 -13.73 -0.93 1.38
N PHE A 358 -12.41 -1.10 1.32
CA PHE A 358 -11.73 -2.06 0.45
C PHE A 358 -11.02 -3.21 1.19
N VAL A 359 -10.87 -3.13 2.51
CA VAL A 359 -10.29 -4.23 3.28
C VAL A 359 -11.42 -5.15 3.78
N ARG A 360 -11.26 -6.45 3.57
CA ARG A 360 -12.20 -7.49 4.01
C ARG A 360 -11.44 -8.53 4.82
N VAL A 361 -11.92 -8.82 6.02
CA VAL A 361 -11.30 -9.77 6.95
C VAL A 361 -12.22 -10.97 7.15
N SER A 362 -11.71 -12.17 6.87
CA SER A 362 -12.43 -13.45 7.03
C SER A 362 -11.64 -14.45 7.86
N ALA A 363 -12.34 -15.44 8.42
CA ALA A 363 -11.69 -16.59 9.06
C ALA A 363 -11.04 -17.54 8.03
N SER A 364 -11.54 -17.55 6.80
CA SER A 364 -11.04 -18.41 5.73
C SER A 364 -9.81 -17.79 5.03
N PRO A 365 -8.85 -18.63 4.57
CA PRO A 365 -7.76 -18.18 3.72
C PRO A 365 -8.28 -17.50 2.44
N PRO A 366 -7.76 -16.31 2.08
CA PRO A 366 -8.23 -15.60 0.91
C PRO A 366 -7.59 -16.13 -0.38
N ALA A 367 -8.30 -16.06 -1.50
CA ALA A 367 -7.79 -16.47 -2.80
C ALA A 367 -7.45 -15.27 -3.69
N LEU A 368 -6.32 -15.37 -4.41
CA LEU A 368 -5.83 -14.27 -5.25
C LEU A 368 -6.81 -13.87 -6.36
N LYS A 369 -7.46 -14.86 -6.98
CA LYS A 369 -8.42 -14.64 -8.07
C LYS A 369 -9.60 -13.77 -7.67
N ASP A 370 -9.92 -13.71 -6.38
CA ASP A 370 -11.07 -12.96 -5.91
C ASP A 370 -10.84 -11.43 -5.87
N VAL A 371 -9.58 -10.99 -6.00
CA VAL A 371 -9.20 -9.56 -5.90
C VAL A 371 -8.58 -9.02 -7.18
N VAL A 372 -8.20 -9.88 -8.14
CA VAL A 372 -7.61 -9.44 -9.41
C VAL A 372 -8.56 -8.49 -10.16
N GLY A 373 -8.04 -7.35 -10.59
CA GLY A 373 -8.77 -6.27 -11.25
C GLY A 373 -9.56 -5.33 -10.32
N THR A 374 -9.55 -5.59 -9.01
CA THR A 374 -10.28 -4.81 -8.00
C THR A 374 -9.35 -4.01 -7.10
N ASN A 375 -9.90 -3.01 -6.40
CA ASN A 375 -9.18 -2.31 -5.34
C ASN A 375 -9.26 -3.02 -3.98
N ASP A 376 -9.84 -4.23 -3.91
CA ASP A 376 -10.02 -4.96 -2.67
C ASP A 376 -8.69 -5.54 -2.14
N ALA A 377 -8.60 -5.59 -0.82
CA ALA A 377 -7.65 -6.39 -0.07
C ALA A 377 -8.41 -7.41 0.78
N ARG A 378 -8.08 -8.70 0.66
CA ARG A 378 -8.67 -9.74 1.50
C ARG A 378 -7.63 -10.28 2.48
N ILE A 379 -8.02 -10.36 3.75
CA ILE A 379 -7.19 -10.81 4.85
C ILE A 379 -7.81 -12.04 5.50
N GLY A 380 -7.01 -13.08 5.71
CA GLY A 380 -7.35 -14.22 6.56
C GLY A 380 -6.27 -14.43 7.62
N LEU A 381 -6.60 -15.12 8.71
CA LEU A 381 -5.62 -15.42 9.76
C LEU A 381 -5.85 -16.78 10.40
N ALA A 382 -4.77 -17.32 10.95
CA ALA A 382 -4.77 -18.54 11.75
C ALA A 382 -3.82 -18.36 12.94
N VAL A 383 -4.14 -19.01 14.06
CA VAL A 383 -3.35 -18.97 15.30
C VAL A 383 -3.18 -20.38 15.84
N GLU A 384 -1.96 -20.71 16.26
CA GLU A 384 -1.65 -21.95 16.99
C GLU A 384 -0.78 -21.63 18.20
N GLY A 385 -1.36 -21.67 19.40
CA GLY A 385 -0.70 -21.25 20.62
C GLY A 385 -0.29 -19.78 20.59
N ARG A 386 0.99 -19.51 20.32
CA ARG A 386 1.54 -18.15 20.15
C ARG A 386 1.94 -17.85 18.71
N ASP A 387 1.90 -18.83 17.82
CA ASP A 387 2.26 -18.61 16.42
C ASP A 387 1.05 -18.05 15.69
N VAL A 388 1.28 -17.04 14.85
CA VAL A 388 0.22 -16.40 14.05
C VAL A 388 0.64 -16.37 12.60
N VAL A 389 -0.31 -16.69 11.73
CA VAL A 389 -0.21 -16.51 10.28
C VAL A 389 -1.29 -15.53 9.85
N VAL A 390 -0.90 -14.47 9.14
CA VAL A 390 -1.82 -13.55 8.47
C VAL A 390 -1.58 -13.63 6.97
N LEU A 391 -2.64 -13.91 6.23
CA LEU A 391 -2.64 -13.98 4.77
C LEU A 391 -3.29 -12.72 4.23
N ALA A 392 -2.65 -12.04 3.27
CA ALA A 392 -3.25 -10.91 2.57
C ALA A 392 -3.10 -11.05 1.06
N VAL A 393 -4.20 -10.87 0.32
CA VAL A 393 -4.20 -10.85 -1.14
C VAL A 393 -4.70 -9.51 -1.65
N ILE A 394 -4.03 -9.01 -2.69
CA ILE A 394 -4.39 -7.77 -3.41
C ILE A 394 -4.11 -7.95 -4.90
N ASP A 395 -4.77 -7.17 -5.76
CA ASP A 395 -4.22 -6.90 -7.10
C ASP A 395 -3.03 -5.94 -7.00
N ASN A 396 -1.87 -6.31 -7.54
CA ASN A 396 -0.64 -5.53 -7.43
C ASN A 396 -0.63 -4.26 -8.29
N LEU A 397 -1.44 -4.18 -9.35
CA LEU A 397 -1.59 -3.00 -10.20
C LEU A 397 -2.73 -2.10 -9.73
N THR A 398 -3.77 -2.67 -9.13
CA THR A 398 -4.90 -1.90 -8.61
C THR A 398 -4.65 -1.49 -7.17
N LYS A 399 -5.06 -2.26 -6.16
CA LYS A 399 -4.86 -1.90 -4.74
C LYS A 399 -3.40 -1.63 -4.38
N GLY A 400 -2.47 -2.38 -4.98
CA GLY A 400 -1.04 -2.20 -4.78
C GLY A 400 -0.40 -1.01 -5.52
N ALA A 401 -1.12 -0.32 -6.40
CA ALA A 401 -0.61 0.82 -7.17
C ALA A 401 -1.72 1.81 -7.61
N ALA A 402 -2.27 1.65 -8.82
CA ALA A 402 -3.16 2.60 -9.47
C ALA A 402 -4.47 2.84 -8.71
N GLY A 403 -5.11 1.78 -8.21
CA GLY A 403 -6.34 1.86 -7.44
C GLY A 403 -6.12 2.48 -6.06
N GLY A 404 -5.03 2.12 -5.39
CA GLY A 404 -4.63 2.76 -4.12
C GLY A 404 -4.35 4.26 -4.30
N ALA A 405 -3.71 4.63 -5.41
CA ALA A 405 -3.49 6.03 -5.75
C ALA A 405 -4.79 6.79 -6.06
N LEU A 406 -5.72 6.20 -6.82
CA LEU A 406 -7.02 6.81 -7.07
C LEU A 406 -7.84 6.92 -5.77
N GLN A 407 -7.73 5.95 -4.86
CA GLN A 407 -8.36 6.03 -3.55
C GLN A 407 -7.81 7.22 -2.75
N TRP A 408 -6.49 7.47 -2.79
CA TRP A 408 -5.91 8.69 -2.23
C TRP A 408 -6.44 9.95 -2.90
N MET A 409 -6.49 9.96 -4.24
CA MET A 409 -6.96 11.13 -4.98
C MET A 409 -8.41 11.49 -4.64
N ASN A 410 -9.31 10.51 -4.57
CA ASN A 410 -10.68 10.75 -4.12
C ASN A 410 -10.72 11.46 -2.78
N ARG A 411 -9.90 11.01 -1.82
CA ARG A 411 -9.84 11.63 -0.49
C ARG A 411 -9.26 13.03 -0.51
N LEU A 412 -8.26 13.30 -1.35
CA LEU A 412 -7.67 14.64 -1.53
C LEU A 412 -8.67 15.67 -2.06
N PHE A 413 -9.68 15.23 -2.81
CA PHE A 413 -10.79 16.03 -3.29
C PHE A 413 -12.04 15.98 -2.39
N GLY A 414 -11.98 15.25 -1.27
CA GLY A 414 -13.11 15.09 -0.36
C GLY A 414 -14.24 14.22 -0.91
N TRP A 415 -14.01 13.46 -1.98
CA TRP A 415 -14.97 12.52 -2.56
C TRP A 415 -15.02 11.21 -1.78
N GLU A 416 -16.07 10.41 -2.02
CA GLU A 416 -16.13 9.06 -1.48
C GLU A 416 -14.93 8.25 -1.97
N ALA A 417 -14.21 7.60 -1.05
CA ALA A 417 -12.99 6.86 -1.36
C ALA A 417 -13.21 5.74 -2.42
N THR A 418 -14.47 5.30 -2.62
CA THR A 418 -14.84 4.25 -3.57
C THR A 418 -15.14 4.75 -4.99
N THR A 419 -15.17 6.06 -5.21
CA THR A 419 -15.53 6.67 -6.50
C THR A 419 -14.62 6.16 -7.63
N GLY A 420 -15.22 5.62 -8.70
CA GLY A 420 -14.50 4.98 -9.82
C GLY A 420 -13.72 3.70 -9.48
N LEU A 421 -13.87 3.15 -8.27
CA LEU A 421 -13.13 1.98 -7.77
C LEU A 421 -14.02 0.80 -7.35
N ALA A 422 -15.35 0.97 -7.36
CA ALA A 422 -16.32 -0.09 -7.07
C ALA A 422 -16.48 -1.08 -8.25
N LEU A 423 -15.36 -1.65 -8.71
CA LEU A 423 -15.31 -2.60 -9.82
C LEU A 423 -15.32 -4.04 -9.29
N ALA A 424 -16.17 -4.89 -9.87
CA ALA A 424 -16.10 -6.32 -9.63
C ALA A 424 -14.91 -6.93 -10.39
N GLY A 425 -14.23 -7.90 -9.76
CA GLY A 425 -13.14 -8.62 -10.39
C GLY A 425 -13.64 -9.44 -11.58
N THR A 426 -12.78 -9.65 -12.57
CA THR A 426 -13.08 -10.57 -13.67
C THR A 426 -13.04 -11.99 -13.13
N GLY A 427 -14.19 -12.66 -13.05
CA GLY A 427 -14.22 -14.06 -12.63
C GLY A 427 -13.29 -14.92 -13.49
N TRP A 428 -12.61 -15.89 -12.86
CA TRP A 428 -11.78 -16.90 -13.50
C TRP A 428 -10.45 -16.45 -14.14
N SER A 429 -10.11 -15.15 -14.12
CA SER A 429 -8.88 -14.60 -14.72
C SER A 429 -7.56 -15.06 -14.10
#